data_AF-A0A976L3E9-F1
#
_entry.id   AF-A0A976L3E9-F1
#
_cell.length_a   1.000
_cell.length_b   1.000
_cell.length_c   1.000
_cell.angle_alpha   90.00
_cell.angle_beta   90.00
_cell.angle_gamma   90.00
#
_symmetry.space_group_name_H-M   'P 1'
#
loop_
_entity.id
_entity.type
_entity.pdbx_description
1 polymer ?
#
loop_
_entity_poly.entity_id
_entity_poly.type
_entity_poly.pdbx_seq_one_letter_code
_entity_poly.pdbx_strand_id
1 'polypeptide(L)'
;MDADYVYSGIEVFENEIFDLIVIAGTPWIWDQFHLSIKWKNLVKIINTHNYSKKLFFGIGSCFFPEDEYLEIAERPAEQDAMREIYTGAKVIVRDWIAFNKLTKAGVNCELLVCPSYFCYGIQPIVPTKSNENVLIWYDPTIGISSVGWKKQTKLEEYLNLNLEYFKEYKPTVYTHLPSEIKAANYIGLPEPKLIGGWRNTLSIMQNANYVLSGRVHCYVPAFVQGKPCGLLSVDSRSRVVSDFGGTVISNINQFKNLGYQFRNFDLYLNRYKDILKEIMNEECI
;
A
#
# COMPACT_ATOMS: atom_id res chain seq x y z
N MET A 1 16.88 -4.41 14.65
CA MET A 1 15.94 -3.48 15.32
C MET A 1 14.59 -3.96 14.89
N ASP A 2 14.00 -4.79 15.75
CA ASP A 2 12.95 -5.72 15.41
C ASP A 2 11.69 -4.99 14.95
N ALA A 3 10.98 -5.58 13.99
CA ALA A 3 9.61 -5.19 13.64
C ALA A 3 8.60 -5.51 14.77
N ASP A 4 9.11 -5.70 16.00
CA ASP A 4 8.40 -5.97 17.25
C ASP A 4 8.09 -4.70 18.05
N TYR A 5 8.17 -3.50 17.45
CA TYR A 5 7.29 -2.40 17.87
C TYR A 5 5.83 -2.69 17.41
N VAL A 6 5.36 -3.90 17.72
CA VAL A 6 3.95 -4.24 17.75
C VAL A 6 3.47 -3.66 19.07
N TYR A 7 2.57 -2.68 18.99
CA TYR A 7 1.69 -2.32 20.09
C TYR A 7 1.14 -3.62 20.71
N SER A 8 1.71 -4.05 21.84
CA SER A 8 1.39 -5.31 22.51
C SER A 8 0.13 -5.21 23.38
N GLY A 9 -0.47 -4.02 23.46
CA GLY A 9 -1.81 -3.83 23.99
C GLY A 9 -2.74 -3.46 22.85
N ILE A 10 -3.63 -4.38 22.46
CA ILE A 10 -4.92 -3.95 21.92
C ILE A 10 -5.83 -3.75 23.11
N GLU A 11 -6.21 -2.50 23.32
CA GLU A 11 -7.34 -2.17 24.18
C GLU A 11 -8.62 -2.52 23.40
N VAL A 12 -9.29 -3.57 23.83
CA VAL A 12 -10.63 -3.91 23.35
C VAL A 12 -11.60 -3.42 24.40
N PHE A 13 -12.49 -2.52 24.01
CA PHE A 13 -13.49 -1.96 24.90
C PHE A 13 -14.70 -2.91 24.98
N GLU A 14 -14.57 -4.03 25.69
CA GLU A 14 -15.53 -5.15 25.66
C GLU A 14 -16.99 -4.79 25.98
N ASN A 15 -17.23 -3.68 26.70
CA ASN A 15 -18.56 -3.21 27.06
C ASN A 15 -19.10 -2.09 26.17
N GLU A 16 -18.31 -1.61 25.21
CA GLU A 16 -18.73 -0.53 24.30
C GLU A 16 -19.49 -1.10 23.10
N ILE A 17 -20.54 -0.39 22.70
CA ILE A 17 -21.34 -0.70 21.53
C ILE A 17 -21.00 0.33 20.45
N PHE A 18 -20.49 -0.16 19.32
CA PHE A 18 -20.18 0.67 18.17
C PHE A 18 -21.23 0.48 17.08
N ASP A 19 -21.71 1.58 16.49
CA ASP A 19 -22.58 1.50 15.30
C ASP A 19 -21.82 0.98 14.08
N LEU A 20 -20.54 1.35 13.97
CA LEU A 20 -19.67 1.04 12.84
C LEU A 20 -18.22 0.84 13.28
N ILE A 21 -17.62 -0.24 12.82
CA ILE A 21 -16.18 -0.51 12.91
C ILE A 21 -15.56 -0.35 11.52
N VAL A 22 -14.55 0.52 11.43
CA VAL A 22 -13.80 0.75 10.19
C VAL A 22 -12.40 0.17 10.31
N ILE A 23 -12.09 -0.80 9.46
CA ILE A 23 -10.78 -1.44 9.37
C ILE A 23 -9.99 -0.76 8.24
N ALA A 24 -9.04 0.09 8.62
CA ALA A 24 -8.28 0.91 7.66
C ALA A 24 -7.29 0.10 6.80
N GLY A 25 -7.06 0.61 5.58
CA GLY A 25 -6.32 -0.06 4.50
C GLY A 25 -4.85 -0.34 4.77
N THR A 26 -4.56 -1.58 5.14
CA THR A 26 -3.22 -2.19 5.25
C THR A 26 -3.25 -3.50 4.47
N PRO A 27 -2.12 -4.09 4.04
CA PRO A 27 -2.16 -5.46 3.54
C PRO A 27 -2.70 -6.37 4.65
N TRP A 28 -3.79 -7.08 4.37
CA TRP A 28 -4.39 -8.09 5.28
C TRP A 28 -4.26 -9.51 4.73
N ILE A 29 -3.89 -9.63 3.45
CA ILE A 29 -3.84 -10.89 2.73
C ILE A 29 -2.40 -11.09 2.24
N TRP A 30 -1.70 -12.04 2.84
CA TRP A 30 -0.35 -12.48 2.47
C TRP A 30 -0.19 -13.94 2.88
N ASP A 31 0.94 -14.57 2.57
CA ASP A 31 1.19 -15.96 2.96
C ASP A 31 0.94 -16.20 4.46
N GLN A 32 0.04 -17.13 4.79
CA GLN A 32 -0.26 -17.51 6.19
C GLN A 32 -0.70 -16.33 7.08
N PHE A 33 -1.36 -15.30 6.51
CA PHE A 33 -1.79 -14.11 7.25
C PHE A 33 -2.58 -14.42 8.53
N HIS A 34 -3.37 -15.52 8.52
CA HIS A 34 -4.24 -15.96 9.60
C HIS A 34 -3.48 -16.36 10.87
N LEU A 35 -2.19 -16.69 10.76
CA LEU A 35 -1.34 -17.03 11.90
C LEU A 35 -0.77 -15.80 12.62
N SER A 36 -0.82 -14.63 11.99
CA SER A 36 -0.22 -13.40 12.51
C SER A 36 -0.94 -12.85 13.73
N ILE A 37 -0.19 -12.18 14.62
CA ILE A 37 -0.75 -11.45 15.76
C ILE A 37 -1.77 -10.42 15.28
N LYS A 38 -1.45 -9.70 14.20
CA LYS A 38 -2.32 -8.71 13.58
C LYS A 38 -3.69 -9.30 13.19
N TRP A 39 -3.73 -10.50 12.61
CA TRP A 39 -4.97 -11.17 12.26
C TRP A 39 -5.74 -11.66 13.49
N LYS A 40 -5.08 -12.33 14.44
CA LYS A 40 -5.70 -12.80 15.70
C LYS A 40 -6.35 -11.66 16.47
N ASN A 41 -5.70 -10.51 16.46
CA ASN A 41 -6.20 -9.27 17.02
C ASN A 41 -7.45 -8.73 16.33
N LEU A 42 -7.48 -8.77 14.99
CA LEU A 42 -8.68 -8.44 14.22
C LEU A 42 -9.83 -9.38 14.55
N VAL A 43 -9.59 -10.69 14.56
CA VAL A 43 -10.58 -11.71 14.95
C VAL A 43 -11.18 -11.40 16.32
N LYS A 44 -10.33 -11.07 17.31
CA LYS A 44 -10.78 -10.68 18.65
C LYS A 44 -11.75 -9.48 18.60
N ILE A 45 -11.36 -8.39 17.93
CA ILE A 45 -12.19 -7.17 17.84
C ILE A 45 -13.53 -7.47 17.16
N ILE A 46 -13.51 -8.18 16.04
CA ILE A 46 -14.71 -8.50 15.25
C ILE A 46 -15.67 -9.39 16.04
N ASN A 47 -15.15 -10.37 16.80
CA ASN A 47 -15.96 -11.27 17.61
C ASN A 47 -16.51 -10.58 18.86
N THR A 48 -15.75 -9.68 19.49
CA THR A 48 -16.24 -8.88 20.63
C THR A 48 -17.37 -7.95 20.22
N HIS A 49 -17.29 -7.37 19.03
CA HIS A 49 -18.29 -6.41 18.52
C HIS A 49 -19.04 -6.98 17.31
N ASN A 50 -19.60 -8.18 17.47
CA ASN A 50 -20.25 -8.91 16.40
C ASN A 50 -21.50 -8.22 15.84
N TYR A 51 -22.24 -7.44 16.64
CA TYR A 51 -23.41 -6.67 16.21
C TYR A 51 -23.09 -5.36 15.46
N SER A 52 -21.86 -4.86 15.55
CA SER A 52 -21.48 -3.62 14.87
C SER A 52 -21.43 -3.82 13.35
N LYS A 53 -21.82 -2.81 12.58
CA LYS A 53 -21.54 -2.80 11.14
C LYS A 53 -20.04 -2.77 10.90
N LYS A 54 -19.58 -3.37 9.81
CA LYS A 54 -18.16 -3.54 9.51
C LYS A 54 -17.85 -3.00 8.12
N LEU A 55 -16.87 -2.09 8.06
CA LEU A 55 -16.32 -1.57 6.81
C LEU A 55 -14.83 -1.86 6.74
N PHE A 56 -14.44 -2.67 5.77
CA PHE A 56 -13.05 -2.92 5.44
C PHE A 56 -12.62 -1.97 4.32
N PHE A 57 -11.75 -1.01 4.63
CA PHE A 57 -11.53 0.18 3.82
C PHE A 57 -10.18 0.19 3.11
N GLY A 58 -10.10 -0.45 1.93
CA GLY A 58 -8.89 -0.49 1.11
C GLY A 58 -7.94 -1.61 1.50
N ILE A 59 -8.48 -2.82 1.65
CA ILE A 59 -7.74 -4.04 1.96
C ILE A 59 -6.82 -4.41 0.81
N GLY A 60 -5.55 -4.67 1.12
CA GLY A 60 -4.57 -5.04 0.11
C GLY A 60 -3.95 -6.41 0.31
N SER A 61 -3.19 -6.83 -0.69
CA SER A 61 -2.35 -8.01 -0.67
C SER A 61 -0.87 -7.67 -0.47
N CYS A 62 -0.08 -8.68 -0.08
CA CYS A 62 1.39 -8.58 0.01
C CYS A 62 2.03 -9.95 -0.27
N PHE A 63 2.18 -10.29 -1.55
CA PHE A 63 2.77 -11.54 -2.05
C PHE A 63 4.00 -11.24 -2.89
N PHE A 64 4.97 -12.17 -2.94
CA PHE A 64 6.09 -11.98 -3.86
C PHE A 64 5.65 -12.18 -5.31
N PRO A 65 6.24 -11.44 -6.26
CA PRO A 65 5.93 -11.55 -7.68
C PRO A 65 6.04 -12.97 -8.24
N GLU A 66 6.96 -13.78 -7.70
CA GLU A 66 7.20 -15.17 -8.11
C GLU A 66 6.11 -16.12 -7.59
N ASP A 67 5.44 -15.75 -6.51
CA ASP A 67 4.39 -16.53 -5.85
C ASP A 67 2.98 -16.06 -6.28
N GLU A 68 2.86 -14.93 -7.00
CA GLU A 68 1.58 -14.37 -7.44
C GLU A 68 0.75 -15.36 -8.25
N TYR A 69 1.38 -16.23 -9.04
CA TYR A 69 0.71 -17.25 -9.84
C TYR A 69 0.49 -18.57 -9.09
N LEU A 70 1.37 -18.90 -8.14
CA LEU A 70 1.34 -20.16 -7.39
C LEU A 70 0.38 -20.10 -6.19
N GLU A 71 0.12 -18.92 -5.63
CA GLU A 71 -0.70 -18.76 -4.43
C GLU A 71 -2.14 -18.31 -4.68
N ILE A 72 -2.54 -18.28 -5.95
CA ILE A 72 -3.95 -18.47 -6.35
C ILE A 72 -4.40 -19.93 -6.05
N ALA A 73 -3.47 -20.82 -5.69
CA ALA A 73 -3.78 -22.13 -5.12
C ALA A 73 -4.60 -21.99 -3.83
N GLU A 74 -5.69 -22.76 -3.81
CA GLU A 74 -6.70 -22.71 -2.76
C GLU A 74 -6.18 -23.37 -1.49
N ARG A 75 -5.96 -22.57 -0.44
CA ARG A 75 -5.66 -23.07 0.89
C ARG A 75 -6.93 -22.97 1.74
N PRO A 76 -7.60 -24.11 2.06
CA PRO A 76 -8.89 -24.07 2.75
C PRO A 76 -8.87 -23.25 4.04
N ALA A 77 -7.84 -23.38 4.86
CA ALA A 77 -7.70 -22.61 6.10
C ALA A 77 -7.67 -21.08 5.88
N GLU A 78 -7.02 -20.60 4.81
CA GLU A 78 -7.01 -19.17 4.48
C GLU A 78 -8.37 -18.71 3.96
N GLN A 79 -9.06 -19.55 3.18
CA GLN A 79 -10.41 -19.25 2.69
C GLN A 79 -11.43 -19.19 3.82
N ASP A 80 -11.37 -20.14 4.75
CA ASP A 80 -12.27 -20.17 5.91
C ASP A 80 -12.02 -18.97 6.83
N ALA A 81 -10.75 -18.62 7.08
CA ALA A 81 -10.40 -17.42 7.84
C ALA A 81 -10.94 -16.14 7.15
N MET A 82 -10.78 -16.01 5.83
CA MET A 82 -11.36 -14.89 5.09
C MET A 82 -12.89 -14.87 5.21
N ARG A 83 -13.55 -16.01 5.04
CA ARG A 83 -15.02 -16.10 5.14
C ARG A 83 -15.49 -15.70 6.54
N GLU A 84 -14.84 -16.18 7.59
CA GLU A 84 -15.18 -15.85 8.98
C GLU A 84 -15.19 -14.34 9.23
N ILE A 85 -14.16 -13.63 8.75
CA ILE A 85 -13.94 -12.22 9.11
C ILE A 85 -14.67 -11.23 8.19
N TYR A 86 -14.78 -11.55 6.90
CA TYR A 86 -15.31 -10.61 5.92
C TYR A 86 -16.78 -10.84 5.56
N THR A 87 -17.39 -11.98 5.92
CA THR A 87 -18.81 -12.23 5.63
C THR A 87 -19.70 -11.24 6.38
N GLY A 88 -20.68 -10.67 5.66
CA GLY A 88 -21.60 -9.68 6.21
C GLY A 88 -21.01 -8.27 6.37
N ALA A 89 -19.75 -8.05 6.00
CA ALA A 89 -19.13 -6.73 6.00
C ALA A 89 -19.19 -6.07 4.61
N LYS A 90 -19.10 -4.75 4.58
CA LYS A 90 -18.76 -4.02 3.34
C LYS A 90 -17.25 -4.06 3.17
N VAL A 91 -16.78 -4.61 2.05
CA VAL A 91 -15.36 -4.83 1.81
C VAL A 91 -14.90 -4.12 0.55
N ILE A 92 -13.97 -3.18 0.72
CA ILE A 92 -13.29 -2.50 -0.37
C ILE A 92 -11.85 -2.99 -0.41
N VAL A 93 -11.44 -3.54 -1.55
CA VAL A 93 -10.07 -3.98 -1.80
C VAL A 93 -9.37 -3.02 -2.77
N ARG A 94 -8.05 -2.97 -2.70
CA ARG A 94 -7.22 -2.02 -3.47
C ARG A 94 -6.23 -2.65 -4.45
N ASP A 95 -6.34 -3.95 -4.67
CA ASP A 95 -5.59 -4.66 -5.70
C ASP A 95 -6.33 -5.94 -6.11
N TRP A 96 -6.07 -6.40 -7.33
CA TRP A 96 -6.78 -7.50 -7.95
C TRP A 96 -6.51 -8.86 -7.28
N ILE A 97 -5.37 -9.02 -6.62
CA ILE A 97 -5.07 -10.27 -5.87
C ILE A 97 -5.98 -10.39 -4.66
N ALA A 98 -6.11 -9.32 -3.87
CA ALA A 98 -7.02 -9.29 -2.72
C ALA A 98 -8.48 -9.51 -3.17
N PHE A 99 -8.89 -8.86 -4.28
CA PHE A 99 -10.21 -9.06 -4.88
C PHE A 99 -10.49 -10.52 -5.24
N ASN A 100 -9.56 -11.16 -5.95
CA ASN A 100 -9.71 -12.53 -6.41
C ASN A 100 -9.73 -13.52 -5.23
N LYS A 101 -8.83 -13.37 -4.25
CA LYS A 101 -8.79 -14.23 -3.05
C LYS A 101 -10.08 -14.14 -2.23
N LEU A 102 -10.61 -12.94 -2.02
CA LEU A 102 -11.86 -12.75 -1.27
C LEU A 102 -13.08 -13.26 -2.04
N THR A 103 -13.18 -12.97 -3.33
CA THR A 103 -14.28 -13.47 -4.17
C THR A 103 -14.32 -15.00 -4.17
N LYS A 104 -13.15 -15.66 -4.30
CA LYS A 104 -13.04 -17.12 -4.20
C LYS A 104 -13.44 -17.69 -2.84
N ALA A 105 -13.21 -16.95 -1.75
CA ALA A 105 -13.68 -17.34 -0.42
C ALA A 105 -15.20 -17.18 -0.24
N GLY A 106 -15.89 -16.61 -1.24
CA GLY A 106 -17.33 -16.30 -1.19
C GLY A 106 -17.64 -14.94 -0.56
N VAL A 107 -16.64 -14.06 -0.41
CA VAL A 107 -16.80 -12.73 0.17
C VAL A 107 -17.17 -11.73 -0.93
N ASN A 108 -18.29 -11.03 -0.74
CA ASN A 108 -18.65 -9.91 -1.61
C ASN A 108 -17.73 -8.72 -1.32
N CYS A 109 -16.99 -8.25 -2.32
CA CYS A 109 -16.08 -7.12 -2.19
C CYS A 109 -16.04 -6.29 -3.47
N GLU A 110 -15.55 -5.05 -3.37
CA GLU A 110 -15.40 -4.13 -4.49
C GLU A 110 -13.94 -3.72 -4.67
N LEU A 111 -13.45 -3.82 -5.90
CA LEU A 111 -12.11 -3.36 -6.28
C LEU A 111 -12.15 -1.86 -6.60
N LEU A 112 -11.53 -1.04 -5.74
CA LEU A 112 -11.41 0.41 -5.91
C LEU A 112 -9.96 0.87 -5.66
N VAL A 113 -9.63 2.08 -6.12
CA VAL A 113 -8.30 2.68 -5.89
C VAL A 113 -8.02 2.79 -4.39
N CYS A 114 -6.74 2.70 -3.98
CA CYS A 114 -6.39 2.88 -2.57
C CYS A 114 -6.95 4.19 -2.00
N PRO A 115 -7.55 4.21 -0.79
CA PRO A 115 -8.09 5.44 -0.21
C PRO A 115 -7.08 6.58 -0.06
N SER A 116 -5.79 6.26 -0.01
CA SER A 116 -4.72 7.27 0.02
C SER A 116 -4.73 8.22 -1.17
N TYR A 117 -5.32 7.84 -2.31
CA TYR A 117 -5.47 8.72 -3.47
C TYR A 117 -6.31 9.96 -3.14
N PHE A 118 -7.26 9.84 -2.20
CA PHE A 118 -8.12 10.95 -1.79
C PHE A 118 -7.53 11.78 -0.65
N CYS A 119 -6.60 11.22 0.15
CA CYS A 119 -5.96 11.94 1.25
C CYS A 119 -5.15 13.15 0.78
N TYR A 120 -4.63 13.10 -0.45
CA TYR A 120 -3.76 14.14 -1.00
C TYR A 120 -4.51 15.19 -1.80
N GLY A 121 -5.75 14.89 -2.23
CA GLY A 121 -6.58 15.74 -3.09
C GLY A 121 -5.96 16.04 -4.46
N ILE A 122 -6.79 16.51 -5.39
CA ILE A 122 -6.28 17.24 -6.56
C ILE A 122 -6.11 18.69 -6.11
N GLN A 123 -4.94 19.00 -5.56
CA GLN A 123 -4.56 20.39 -5.33
C GLN A 123 -4.18 21.02 -6.68
N PRO A 124 -4.47 22.32 -6.91
CA PRO A 124 -3.90 23.00 -8.05
C PRO A 124 -2.39 22.82 -8.02
N ILE A 125 -1.79 22.38 -9.13
CA ILE A 125 -0.34 22.34 -9.26
C ILE A 125 0.13 23.78 -9.16
N VAL A 126 0.53 24.20 -7.96
CA VAL A 126 1.25 25.46 -7.80
C VAL A 126 2.61 25.20 -8.43
N PRO A 127 3.00 25.91 -9.50
CA PRO A 127 4.33 25.78 -10.07
C PRO A 127 5.32 26.23 -9.00
N THR A 128 5.86 25.29 -8.24
CA THR A 128 6.90 25.59 -7.28
C THR A 128 8.24 25.63 -8.01
N LYS A 129 9.11 26.54 -7.58
CA LYS A 129 10.43 26.74 -8.19
C LYS A 129 11.41 25.58 -7.93
N SER A 130 11.01 24.59 -7.13
CA SER A 130 11.82 23.42 -6.82
C SER A 130 11.77 22.43 -7.98
N ASN A 131 12.94 22.19 -8.58
CA ASN A 131 13.15 21.30 -9.72
C ASN A 131 13.89 20.01 -9.31
N GLU A 132 13.75 19.56 -8.06
CA GLU A 132 14.50 18.40 -7.59
C GLU A 132 13.88 17.09 -8.07
N ASN A 133 14.72 16.16 -8.51
CA ASN A 133 14.32 14.77 -8.70
C ASN A 133 14.31 14.06 -7.33
N VAL A 134 13.41 13.11 -7.15
CA VAL A 134 13.21 12.44 -5.87
C VAL A 134 13.37 10.94 -6.02
N LEU A 135 14.08 10.34 -5.07
CA LEU A 135 14.15 8.90 -4.87
C LEU A 135 13.67 8.57 -3.46
N ILE A 136 12.58 7.79 -3.36
CA ILE A 136 12.11 7.23 -2.09
C ILE A 136 12.70 5.84 -1.94
N TRP A 137 13.80 5.76 -1.19
CA TRP A 137 14.45 4.49 -0.90
C TRP A 137 13.62 3.67 0.10
N TYR A 138 13.45 2.39 -0.23
CA TYR A 138 12.89 1.37 0.64
C TYR A 138 13.86 0.21 0.66
N ASP A 139 14.22 -0.25 1.84
CA ASP A 139 14.97 -1.50 1.98
C ASP A 139 13.99 -2.68 1.86
N PRO A 140 14.09 -3.50 0.80
CA PRO A 140 13.16 -4.61 0.61
C PRO A 140 13.41 -5.77 1.59
N THR A 141 14.57 -5.79 2.24
CA THR A 141 14.96 -6.86 3.17
C THR A 141 14.35 -6.71 4.57
N ILE A 142 13.63 -5.62 4.82
CA ILE A 142 12.91 -5.38 6.06
C ILE A 142 11.40 -5.63 5.93
N GLY A 143 10.79 -6.08 7.03
CA GLY A 143 9.34 -6.26 7.15
C GLY A 143 8.81 -7.60 6.60
N ILE A 144 7.50 -7.63 6.31
CA ILE A 144 6.75 -8.83 5.88
C ILE A 144 7.37 -9.45 4.62
N SER A 145 7.86 -8.61 3.72
CA SER A 145 8.45 -9.03 2.45
C SER A 145 9.91 -9.43 2.56
N SER A 146 10.52 -9.52 3.73
CA SER A 146 11.94 -9.91 3.84
C SER A 146 12.25 -11.32 3.30
N VAL A 147 11.31 -12.25 3.43
CA VAL A 147 11.54 -13.69 3.16
C VAL A 147 11.85 -13.99 1.68
N GLY A 148 11.21 -13.29 0.75
CA GLY A 148 11.38 -13.49 -0.69
C GLY A 148 12.53 -12.69 -1.30
N TRP A 149 13.19 -11.83 -0.53
CA TRP A 149 14.42 -11.12 -0.95
C TRP A 149 15.71 -11.90 -0.62
N LYS A 150 15.58 -13.18 -0.21
CA LYS A 150 16.74 -14.09 -0.02
C LYS A 150 17.45 -14.43 -1.34
N LYS A 151 16.78 -14.27 -2.49
CA LYS A 151 17.40 -14.49 -3.81
C LYS A 151 18.25 -13.27 -4.18
N GLN A 152 19.57 -13.47 -4.14
CA GLN A 152 20.57 -12.43 -4.37
C GLN A 152 20.36 -11.67 -5.69
N THR A 153 20.02 -12.36 -6.78
CA THR A 153 19.86 -11.75 -8.11
C THR A 153 18.77 -10.68 -8.17
N LYS A 154 17.63 -10.90 -7.51
CA LYS A 154 16.52 -9.95 -7.51
C LYS A 154 16.83 -8.72 -6.67
N LEU A 155 17.47 -8.93 -5.51
CA LEU A 155 17.95 -7.84 -4.68
C LEU A 155 18.94 -6.99 -5.48
N GLU A 156 19.87 -7.61 -6.20
CA GLU A 156 20.81 -6.92 -7.08
C GLU A 156 20.11 -6.11 -8.18
N GLU A 157 19.11 -6.67 -8.87
CA GLU A 157 18.31 -5.93 -9.86
C GLU A 157 17.62 -4.69 -9.26
N TYR A 158 16.99 -4.85 -8.09
CA TYR A 158 16.36 -3.75 -7.38
C TYR A 158 17.38 -2.67 -6.98
N LEU A 159 18.53 -3.07 -6.44
CA LEU A 159 19.62 -2.16 -6.06
C LEU A 159 20.20 -1.44 -7.27
N ASN A 160 20.48 -2.15 -8.35
CA ASN A 160 21.05 -1.60 -9.57
C ASN A 160 20.12 -0.53 -10.17
N LEU A 161 18.82 -0.77 -10.21
CA LEU A 161 17.86 0.20 -10.73
C LEU A 161 17.83 1.50 -9.89
N ASN A 162 17.93 1.40 -8.57
CA ASN A 162 18.06 2.58 -7.70
C ASN A 162 19.35 3.36 -7.98
N LEU A 163 20.47 2.64 -8.16
CA LEU A 163 21.77 3.26 -8.45
C LEU A 163 21.84 3.87 -9.85
N GLU A 164 21.23 3.24 -10.85
CA GLU A 164 21.07 3.80 -12.20
C GLU A 164 20.25 5.10 -12.16
N TYR A 165 19.10 5.07 -11.50
CA TYR A 165 18.27 6.27 -11.31
C TYR A 165 19.05 7.37 -10.57
N PHE A 166 19.80 7.02 -9.52
CA PHE A 166 20.63 7.97 -8.80
C PHE A 166 21.71 8.59 -9.70
N LYS A 167 22.39 7.77 -10.50
CA LYS A 167 23.45 8.22 -11.42
C LYS A 167 22.90 9.14 -12.51
N GLU A 168 21.77 8.81 -13.11
CA GLU A 168 21.16 9.54 -14.24
C GLU A 168 20.44 10.82 -13.79
N TYR A 169 19.64 10.77 -12.73
CA TYR A 169 18.75 11.88 -12.34
C TYR A 169 19.25 12.71 -11.16
N LYS A 170 20.33 12.28 -10.47
CA LYS A 170 20.89 12.96 -9.28
C LYS A 170 19.81 13.39 -8.26
N PRO A 171 18.92 12.47 -7.84
CA PRO A 171 17.79 12.81 -7.00
C PRO A 171 18.21 13.11 -5.56
N THR A 172 17.39 13.89 -4.86
CA THR A 172 17.38 13.91 -3.40
C THR A 172 16.79 12.59 -2.90
N VAL A 173 17.55 11.87 -2.07
CA VAL A 173 17.16 10.57 -1.52
C VAL A 173 16.42 10.75 -0.20
N TYR A 174 15.27 10.09 -0.07
CA TYR A 174 14.46 10.10 1.13
C TYR A 174 14.14 8.68 1.62
N THR A 175 13.96 8.52 2.93
CA THR A 175 13.60 7.26 3.60
C THR A 175 12.51 7.49 4.65
N HIS A 176 11.86 6.42 5.10
CA HIS A 176 10.83 6.51 6.16
C HIS A 176 11.35 6.07 7.52
N LEU A 177 12.36 5.20 7.55
CA LEU A 177 12.89 4.63 8.78
C LEU A 177 14.35 5.02 8.96
N PRO A 178 14.79 5.33 10.20
CA PRO A 178 16.21 5.59 10.46
C PRO A 178 17.14 4.43 10.06
N SER A 179 16.66 3.19 10.14
CA SER A 179 17.41 2.01 9.70
C SER A 179 17.69 2.00 8.19
N GLU A 180 16.78 2.55 7.38
CA GLU A 180 16.93 2.62 5.93
C GLU A 180 18.03 3.59 5.50
N ILE A 181 18.35 4.61 6.31
CA ILE A 181 19.45 5.55 6.04
C ILE A 181 20.77 4.79 5.98
N LYS A 182 21.02 3.89 6.94
CA LYS A 182 22.25 3.08 6.96
C LYS A 182 22.32 2.15 5.75
N ALA A 183 21.22 1.50 5.42
CA ALA A 183 21.14 0.61 4.25
C ALA A 183 21.38 1.38 2.94
N ALA A 184 20.76 2.54 2.77
CA ALA A 184 20.96 3.41 1.61
C ALA A 184 22.42 3.86 1.46
N ASN A 185 23.05 4.32 2.54
CA ASN A 185 24.46 4.70 2.52
C ASN A 185 25.37 3.52 2.16
N TYR A 186 25.08 2.32 2.69
CA TYR A 186 25.86 1.11 2.41
C TYR A 186 25.86 0.73 0.93
N ILE A 187 24.73 0.91 0.24
CA ILE A 187 24.61 0.61 -1.20
C ILE A 187 25.12 1.76 -2.09
N GLY A 188 25.55 2.89 -1.52
CA GLY A 188 26.11 4.02 -2.25
C GLY A 188 25.12 5.14 -2.59
N LEU A 189 23.97 5.23 -1.90
CA LEU A 189 23.07 6.38 -1.97
C LEU A 189 23.42 7.38 -0.85
N PRO A 190 24.07 8.52 -1.16
CA PRO A 190 24.57 9.46 -0.15
C PRO A 190 23.44 10.31 0.47
N GLU A 191 23.64 10.68 1.73
CA GLU A 191 22.84 11.66 2.48
C GLU A 191 21.29 11.47 2.45
N PRO A 192 20.74 10.27 2.72
CA PRO A 192 19.29 10.09 2.75
C PRO A 192 18.62 10.93 3.86
N LYS A 193 17.53 11.60 3.51
CA LYS A 193 16.72 12.40 4.45
C LYS A 193 15.51 11.61 4.96
N LEU A 194 15.10 11.82 6.22
CA LEU A 194 13.88 11.20 6.76
C LEU A 194 12.63 11.97 6.38
N ILE A 195 11.57 11.25 6.01
CA ILE A 195 10.24 11.82 5.78
C ILE A 195 9.44 11.81 7.08
N GLY A 196 9.14 13.00 7.60
CA GLY A 196 8.39 13.22 8.85
C GLY A 196 6.86 13.00 8.78
N GLY A 197 6.38 12.09 7.92
CA GLY A 197 4.95 11.76 7.79
C GLY A 197 4.26 12.36 6.54
N TRP A 198 2.94 12.15 6.44
CA TRP A 198 2.19 12.32 5.19
C TRP A 198 2.19 13.74 4.62
N ARG A 199 2.19 14.78 5.47
CA ARG A 199 2.26 16.19 5.01
C ARG A 199 3.61 16.48 4.35
N ASN A 200 4.70 15.96 4.93
CA ASN A 200 6.03 16.11 4.37
C ASN A 200 6.15 15.30 3.07
N THR A 201 5.59 14.08 3.02
CA THR A 201 5.50 13.31 1.78
C THR A 201 4.82 14.10 0.66
N LEU A 202 3.65 14.69 0.94
CA LEU A 202 2.91 15.48 -0.05
C LEU A 202 3.73 16.68 -0.53
N SER A 203 4.31 17.44 0.40
CA SER A 203 5.14 18.61 0.08
C SER A 203 6.33 18.23 -0.81
N ILE A 204 7.04 17.14 -0.49
CA ILE A 204 8.17 16.65 -1.31
C ILE A 204 7.68 16.29 -2.72
N MET A 205 6.57 15.56 -2.84
CA MET A 205 6.06 15.14 -4.16
C MET A 205 5.55 16.30 -5.02
N GLN A 206 4.90 17.30 -4.41
CA GLN A 206 4.44 18.50 -5.14
C GLN A 206 5.61 19.29 -5.74
N ASN A 207 6.74 19.29 -5.04
CA ASN A 207 7.98 19.99 -5.42
C ASN A 207 8.94 19.14 -6.26
N ALA A 208 8.55 17.91 -6.62
CA ALA A 208 9.38 17.03 -7.41
C ALA A 208 9.18 17.22 -8.92
N ASN A 209 10.26 17.02 -9.68
CA ASN A 209 10.24 16.90 -11.14
C ASN A 209 9.94 15.47 -11.59
N TYR A 210 10.76 14.54 -11.12
CA TYR A 210 10.59 13.10 -11.31
C TYR A 210 10.60 12.40 -9.95
N VAL A 211 9.77 11.36 -9.80
CA VAL A 211 9.70 10.57 -8.57
C VAL A 211 9.91 9.10 -8.90
N LEU A 212 10.96 8.49 -8.35
CA LEU A 212 11.06 7.03 -8.22
C LEU A 212 10.80 6.66 -6.78
N SER A 213 9.95 5.66 -6.55
CA SER A 213 9.61 5.25 -5.19
C SER A 213 9.64 3.73 -5.02
N GLY A 214 10.26 3.25 -3.95
CA GLY A 214 10.06 1.89 -3.42
C GLY A 214 8.81 1.74 -2.55
N ARG A 215 8.04 2.81 -2.32
CA ARG A 215 6.87 2.83 -1.44
C ARG A 215 5.63 3.34 -2.17
N VAL A 216 4.57 2.53 -2.18
CA VAL A 216 3.26 2.85 -2.78
C VAL A 216 2.74 4.21 -2.30
N HIS A 217 2.71 4.46 -0.99
CA HIS A 217 2.11 5.67 -0.44
C HIS A 217 2.95 6.95 -0.63
N CYS A 218 4.18 6.84 -1.14
CA CYS A 218 4.97 7.98 -1.61
C CYS A 218 4.85 8.19 -3.12
N TYR A 219 4.54 7.12 -3.86
CA TYR A 219 4.20 7.20 -5.28
C TYR A 219 2.85 7.89 -5.51
N VAL A 220 1.80 7.46 -4.79
CA VAL A 220 0.42 7.94 -4.96
C VAL A 220 0.29 9.48 -4.98
N PRO A 221 0.86 10.24 -4.03
CA PRO A 221 0.74 11.70 -4.08
C PRO A 221 1.39 12.32 -5.33
N ALA A 222 2.52 11.80 -5.82
CA ALA A 222 3.13 12.28 -7.07
C ALA A 222 2.20 12.00 -8.27
N PHE A 223 1.63 10.81 -8.30
CA PHE A 223 0.75 10.34 -9.36
C PHE A 223 -0.56 11.13 -9.45
N VAL A 224 -1.24 11.36 -8.31
CA VAL A 224 -2.47 12.15 -8.24
C VAL A 224 -2.24 13.61 -8.67
N GLN A 225 -1.03 14.13 -8.44
CA GLN A 225 -0.62 15.48 -8.84
C GLN A 225 -0.15 15.55 -10.30
N GLY A 226 -0.25 14.46 -11.06
CA GLY A 226 0.17 14.41 -12.48
C GLY A 226 1.68 14.53 -12.67
N LYS A 227 2.50 14.20 -11.66
CA LYS A 227 3.95 14.22 -11.77
C LYS A 227 4.45 12.97 -12.50
N PRO A 228 5.51 13.07 -13.31
CA PRO A 228 6.24 11.90 -13.80
C PRO A 228 6.76 11.05 -12.63
N CYS A 229 6.15 9.89 -12.41
CA CYS A 229 6.52 9.01 -11.32
C CYS A 229 6.50 7.53 -11.68
N GLY A 230 7.43 6.77 -11.11
CA GLY A 230 7.56 5.32 -11.23
C GLY A 230 7.63 4.64 -9.87
N LEU A 231 7.02 3.47 -9.75
CA LEU A 231 7.09 2.63 -8.55
C LEU A 231 8.04 1.44 -8.81
N LEU A 232 8.95 1.17 -7.89
CA LEU A 232 9.72 -0.07 -7.87
C LEU A 232 8.86 -1.19 -7.31
N SER A 233 8.80 -2.32 -8.02
CA SER A 233 8.08 -3.49 -7.52
C SER A 233 8.85 -4.18 -6.40
N VAL A 234 8.40 -3.96 -5.17
CA VAL A 234 8.90 -4.72 -4.01
C VAL A 234 8.18 -6.06 -3.90
N ASP A 235 6.87 -6.02 -4.08
CA ASP A 235 5.96 -7.15 -3.98
C ASP A 235 4.62 -6.76 -4.63
N SER A 236 3.60 -7.58 -4.43
CA SER A 236 2.26 -7.35 -4.97
C SER A 236 1.61 -6.06 -4.49
N ARG A 237 2.14 -5.36 -3.46
CA ARG A 237 1.67 -4.01 -3.11
C ARG A 237 1.84 -3.05 -4.29
N SER A 238 2.73 -3.33 -5.24
CA SER A 238 2.84 -2.58 -6.49
C SER A 238 1.56 -2.60 -7.34
N ARG A 239 0.71 -3.63 -7.19
CA ARG A 239 -0.59 -3.73 -7.87
C ARG A 239 -1.60 -2.68 -7.45
N VAL A 240 -1.45 -2.13 -6.24
CA VAL A 240 -2.22 -0.96 -5.78
C VAL A 240 -2.07 0.24 -6.74
N VAL A 241 -0.98 0.26 -7.49
CA VAL A 241 -0.67 1.28 -8.49
C VAL A 241 -0.97 0.75 -9.90
N SER A 242 -0.43 -0.41 -10.29
CA SER A 242 -0.55 -0.89 -11.66
C SER A 242 -1.97 -1.24 -12.08
N ASP A 243 -2.80 -1.74 -11.17
CA ASP A 243 -4.20 -2.10 -11.47
C ASP A 243 -5.07 -0.86 -11.76
N PHE A 244 -4.58 0.34 -11.41
CA PHE A 244 -5.26 1.62 -11.59
C PHE A 244 -4.49 2.58 -12.52
N GLY A 245 -3.69 2.01 -13.42
CA GLY A 245 -3.02 2.72 -14.51
C GLY A 245 -1.72 3.44 -14.11
N GLY A 246 -1.23 3.24 -12.90
CA GLY A 246 0.09 3.72 -12.52
C GLY A 246 1.21 2.84 -13.08
N THR A 247 2.43 3.37 -13.05
CA THR A 247 3.59 2.76 -13.70
C THR A 247 4.51 2.09 -12.68
N VAL A 248 4.70 0.78 -12.86
CA VAL A 248 5.73 0.00 -12.17
C VAL A 248 6.94 -0.10 -13.07
N ILE A 249 8.12 0.20 -12.53
CA ILE A 249 9.37 0.31 -13.27
C ILE A 249 10.22 -0.94 -13.03
N SER A 250 10.65 -1.55 -14.12
CA SER A 250 11.62 -2.64 -14.17
C SER A 250 12.97 -2.22 -14.77
N ASN A 251 13.05 -1.08 -15.45
CA ASN A 251 14.30 -0.51 -15.96
C ASN A 251 14.24 1.01 -16.13
N ILE A 252 15.40 1.67 -16.13
CA ILE A 252 15.47 3.13 -16.14
C ILE A 252 14.91 3.78 -17.42
N ASN A 253 14.92 3.09 -18.56
CA ASN A 253 14.42 3.66 -19.82
C ASN A 253 12.90 3.88 -19.80
N GLN A 254 12.17 3.18 -18.94
CA GLN A 254 10.73 3.41 -18.76
C GLN A 254 10.43 4.80 -18.18
N PHE A 255 11.37 5.44 -17.47
CA PHE A 255 11.20 6.81 -16.95
C PHE A 255 11.07 7.86 -18.05
N LYS A 256 11.76 7.65 -19.17
CA LYS A 256 11.84 8.64 -20.27
C LYS A 256 10.50 8.85 -20.97
N ASN A 257 9.59 7.89 -20.83
CA ASN A 257 8.27 7.88 -21.49
C ASN A 257 7.12 7.93 -20.47
N LEU A 258 7.36 8.41 -19.24
CA LEU A 258 6.30 8.57 -18.26
C LEU A 258 5.37 9.70 -18.69
N GLY A 259 4.19 9.33 -19.19
CA GLY A 259 3.06 10.23 -19.35
C GLY A 259 1.88 9.68 -18.57
N TYR A 260 1.28 10.47 -17.69
CA TYR A 260 0.03 10.04 -17.07
C TYR A 260 -0.83 11.16 -16.47
N GLN A 261 -2.13 10.89 -16.44
CA GLN A 261 -3.14 11.62 -15.68
C GLN A 261 -4.01 10.60 -14.95
N PHE A 262 -4.15 10.72 -13.63
CA PHE A 262 -5.09 9.91 -12.86
C PHE A 262 -6.53 10.18 -13.33
N ARG A 263 -7.03 9.29 -14.21
CA ARG A 263 -8.38 9.36 -14.75
C ARG A 263 -9.38 8.87 -13.70
N ASN A 264 -10.61 9.34 -13.81
CA ASN A 264 -11.74 8.84 -13.03
C ASN A 264 -11.67 9.10 -11.51
N PHE A 265 -10.90 10.10 -11.05
CA PHE A 265 -10.85 10.49 -9.64
C PHE A 265 -12.25 10.66 -9.04
N ASP A 266 -13.11 11.44 -9.70
CA ASP A 266 -14.48 11.72 -9.23
C ASP A 266 -15.35 10.47 -9.23
N LEU A 267 -15.18 9.57 -10.20
CA LEU A 267 -15.91 8.30 -10.25
C LEU A 267 -15.60 7.47 -9.01
N TYR A 268 -14.31 7.28 -8.69
CA TYR A 268 -13.92 6.50 -7.53
C TYR A 268 -14.35 7.19 -6.23
N LEU A 269 -14.15 8.51 -6.11
CA LEU A 269 -14.56 9.26 -4.92
C LEU A 269 -16.07 9.17 -4.68
N ASN A 270 -16.88 9.27 -5.74
CA ASN A 270 -18.33 9.13 -5.62
C ASN A 270 -18.72 7.71 -5.23
N ARG A 271 -18.08 6.67 -5.78
CA ARG A 271 -18.34 5.30 -5.35
C ARG A 271 -18.03 5.09 -3.87
N TYR A 272 -16.90 5.62 -3.38
CA TYR A 272 -16.57 5.62 -1.95
C TYR A 272 -17.66 6.30 -1.09
N LYS A 273 -18.16 7.45 -1.52
CA LYS A 273 -19.27 8.14 -0.84
C LYS A 273 -20.54 7.32 -0.83
N ASP A 274 -20.85 6.63 -1.92
CA ASP A 274 -22.08 5.82 -2.02
C ASP A 274 -22.00 4.59 -1.14
N ILE A 275 -20.85 3.89 -1.06
CA ILE A 275 -20.65 2.79 -0.10
C ILE A 275 -20.83 3.26 1.34
N LEU A 276 -20.32 4.46 1.67
CA LEU A 276 -20.51 5.05 3.00
C LEU A 276 -21.99 5.36 3.30
N LYS A 277 -22.77 5.79 2.30
CA LYS A 277 -24.22 5.96 2.47
C LYS A 277 -24.95 4.62 2.63
N GLU A 278 -24.58 3.62 1.84
CA GLU A 278 -25.16 2.27 1.92
C GLU A 278 -25.01 1.72 3.33
N ILE A 279 -23.80 1.71 3.89
CA ILE A 279 -23.56 1.16 5.23
C ILE A 279 -24.24 1.99 6.33
N MET A 280 -24.34 3.32 6.16
CA MET A 280 -25.06 4.15 7.12
C MET A 280 -26.57 3.85 7.14
N ASN A 281 -27.15 3.46 6.01
CA ASN A 281 -28.58 3.16 5.88
C ASN A 281 -28.96 1.72 6.21
N GLU A 282 -28.00 0.80 6.32
CA GLU A 282 -28.28 -0.57 6.78
C GLU A 282 -28.82 -0.55 8.22
N GLU A 283 -29.73 -1.44 8.59
CA GLU A 283 -30.11 -1.59 10.00
C GLU A 283 -29.02 -2.40 10.73
N CYS A 284 -28.72 -2.06 11.98
CA CYS A 284 -27.89 -2.94 12.81
C CYS A 284 -28.72 -4.19 13.15
N ILE A 285 -28.14 -5.38 12.94
CA ILE A 285 -28.76 -6.67 13.26
C ILE A 285 -28.60 -6.95 14.76
#